data_AF-A0A4P9Z7P5-F1
#
_entry.id   AF-A0A4P9Z7P5-F1
#
_cell.length_a   1.000
_cell.length_b   1.000
_cell.length_c   1.000
_cell.angle_alpha   90.00
_cell.angle_beta   90.00
_cell.angle_gamma   90.00
#
_symmetry.space_group_name_H-M   'P 1'
#
loop_
_entity.id
_entity.type
_entity.pdbx_description
1 polymer ?
#
loop_
_entity_poly.entity_id
_entity_poly.type
_entity_poly.pdbx_seq_one_letter_code
_entity_poly.pdbx_strand_id
1 'polypeptide(L)'
;PEITKEFLIDLGWTGSKRATIDEYKEEYRDYKIKEYGGMVAAHQAGLFNKLKNLGCHLGDDEGFNTPVGNRDEGQHGKVPMSYKLLVKQAEFFELHTAGFDVLQMNEAVRQFRRYGMLHFNETLAKMVQARKAISLPETAE
;
A
#
# COMPACT_ATOMS: atom_id res chain seq x y z
N PRO A 1 -2.82 -15.72 -23.01
CA PRO A 1 -1.56 -15.03 -23.42
C PRO A 1 -0.36 -15.73 -22.79
N GLU A 2 0.65 -16.06 -23.58
CA GLU A 2 1.90 -16.64 -23.09
C GLU A 2 2.74 -15.56 -22.41
N ILE A 3 3.21 -15.81 -21.18
CA ILE A 3 3.99 -14.83 -20.41
C ILE A 3 5.46 -14.98 -20.85
N THR A 4 5.91 -14.12 -21.76
CA THR A 4 7.30 -14.08 -22.24
C THR A 4 8.14 -13.05 -21.48
N LYS A 5 9.47 -13.19 -21.56
CA LYS A 5 10.40 -12.23 -20.94
C LYS A 5 10.24 -10.83 -21.55
N GLU A 6 10.03 -10.76 -22.86
CA GLU A 6 9.83 -9.54 -23.63
C GLU A 6 8.55 -8.85 -23.20
N PHE A 7 7.45 -9.62 -23.03
CA PHE A 7 6.21 -9.12 -22.47
C PHE A 7 6.40 -8.52 -21.07
N LEU A 8 7.18 -9.19 -20.21
CA LEU A 8 7.50 -8.66 -18.87
C LEU A 8 8.35 -7.39 -18.92
N ILE A 9 9.30 -7.30 -19.86
CA ILE A 9 10.13 -6.08 -20.05
C ILE A 9 9.26 -4.92 -20.53
N ASP A 10 8.41 -5.13 -21.53
CA ASP A 10 7.49 -4.12 -22.07
C ASP A 10 6.48 -3.64 -21.02
N LEU A 11 6.07 -4.54 -20.11
CA LEU A 11 5.24 -4.21 -18.95
C LEU A 11 5.97 -3.34 -17.91
N GLY A 12 7.29 -3.17 -18.03
CA GLY A 12 8.14 -2.51 -17.03
C GLY A 12 8.41 -3.37 -15.79
N TRP A 13 8.15 -4.68 -15.87
CA TRP A 13 8.27 -5.62 -14.74
C TRP A 13 9.71 -5.76 -14.24
N THR A 14 10.72 -5.60 -15.09
CA THR A 14 12.13 -5.76 -14.71
C THR A 14 12.73 -4.49 -14.10
N GLY A 15 12.12 -3.32 -14.32
CA GLY A 15 12.66 -2.02 -13.90
C GLY A 15 12.04 -1.41 -12.64
N SER A 16 10.90 -1.90 -12.17
CA SER A 16 10.21 -1.27 -11.03
C SER A 16 10.88 -1.63 -9.69
N LYS A 17 11.55 -0.65 -9.09
CA LYS A 17 12.00 -0.67 -7.69
C LYS A 17 10.87 -0.18 -6.77
N ARG A 18 10.91 -0.59 -5.51
CA ARG A 18 10.01 -0.02 -4.50
C ARG A 18 10.37 1.44 -4.24
N ALA A 19 9.33 2.25 -4.09
CA ALA A 19 9.46 3.63 -3.71
C ALA A 19 10.05 3.74 -2.29
N THR A 20 10.82 4.80 -2.08
CA THR A 20 11.17 5.27 -0.75
C THR A 20 9.92 5.79 -0.03
N ILE A 21 10.03 6.00 1.29
CA ILE A 21 8.92 6.53 2.09
C ILE A 21 8.49 7.91 1.59
N ASP A 22 9.44 8.75 1.18
CA ASP A 22 9.15 10.11 0.73
C ASP A 22 8.48 10.11 -0.64
N GLU A 23 8.98 9.30 -1.59
CA GLU A 23 8.32 9.08 -2.88
C GLU A 23 6.89 8.54 -2.72
N TYR A 24 6.68 7.63 -1.77
CA TYR A 24 5.33 7.11 -1.47
C TYR A 24 4.41 8.20 -0.91
N LYS A 25 4.89 9.03 0.02
CA LYS A 25 4.09 10.10 0.63
C LYS A 25 3.66 11.15 -0.40
N GLU A 26 4.57 11.51 -1.30
CA GLU A 26 4.30 12.45 -2.39
C GLU A 26 3.27 11.88 -3.36
N GLU A 27 3.50 10.67 -3.88
CA GLU A 27 2.59 10.03 -4.82
C GLU A 27 1.20 9.82 -4.21
N TYR A 28 1.12 9.33 -2.97
CA TYR A 28 -0.15 9.11 -2.29
C TYR A 28 -0.91 10.42 -2.05
N ARG A 29 -0.21 11.52 -1.76
CA ARG A 29 -0.82 12.85 -1.63
C ARG A 29 -1.45 13.28 -2.95
N ASP A 30 -0.70 13.20 -4.05
CA ASP A 30 -1.18 13.61 -5.36
C ASP A 30 -2.33 12.74 -5.85
N TYR A 31 -2.23 11.44 -5.60
CA TYR A 31 -3.28 10.47 -5.84
C TYR A 31 -4.59 10.87 -5.13
N LYS A 32 -4.53 11.16 -3.83
CA LYS A 32 -5.71 11.58 -3.07
C LYS A 32 -6.23 12.95 -3.50
N ILE A 33 -5.37 13.92 -3.81
CA ILE A 33 -5.82 15.22 -4.32
C ILE A 33 -6.63 15.05 -5.61
N LYS A 34 -6.19 14.17 -6.51
CA LYS A 34 -6.93 13.84 -7.74
C LYS A 34 -8.29 13.19 -7.44
N GLU A 35 -8.36 12.25 -6.49
CA GLU A 35 -9.63 11.64 -6.06
C GLU A 35 -10.64 12.67 -5.51
N TYR A 36 -10.17 13.71 -4.82
CA TYR A 36 -11.02 14.80 -4.31
C TYR A 36 -11.43 15.83 -5.39
N GLY A 37 -11.00 15.68 -6.64
CA GLY A 37 -11.30 16.62 -7.72
C GLY A 37 -10.40 17.87 -7.73
N GLY A 38 -9.26 17.82 -7.06
CA GLY A 38 -8.25 18.87 -7.07
C GLY A 38 -7.92 19.47 -5.69
N MET A 39 -6.95 20.38 -5.68
CA MET A 39 -6.32 20.92 -4.45
C MET A 39 -7.32 21.61 -3.52
N VAL A 40 -8.25 22.39 -4.07
CA VAL A 40 -9.21 23.20 -3.29
C VAL A 40 -10.20 22.32 -2.55
N ALA A 41 -10.81 21.36 -3.25
CA ALA A 41 -11.75 20.41 -2.67
C ALA A 41 -11.07 19.50 -1.63
N ALA A 42 -9.84 19.04 -1.91
CA ALA A 42 -9.03 18.29 -0.95
C ALA A 42 -8.74 19.08 0.34
N HIS A 43 -8.44 20.38 0.22
CA HIS A 43 -8.23 21.26 1.38
C HIS A 43 -9.50 21.40 2.22
N GLN A 44 -10.64 21.69 1.59
CA GLN A 44 -11.93 21.81 2.26
C GLN A 44 -12.35 20.51 2.97
N ALA A 45 -12.02 19.36 2.39
CA ALA A 45 -12.25 18.04 3.00
C ALA A 45 -11.27 17.69 4.14
N GLY A 46 -10.33 18.57 4.47
CA GLY A 46 -9.34 18.35 5.52
C GLY A 46 -8.32 17.26 5.21
N LEU A 47 -8.11 16.92 3.93
CA LEU A 47 -7.20 15.85 3.50
C LEU A 47 -5.79 16.04 4.08
N PHE A 48 -5.25 17.27 4.03
CA PHE A 48 -3.89 17.56 4.48
C PHE A 48 -3.67 17.27 5.97
N ASN A 49 -4.69 17.44 6.81
CA ASN A 49 -4.60 17.07 8.22
C ASN A 49 -4.52 15.55 8.41
N LYS A 50 -5.22 14.78 7.57
CA LYS A 50 -5.13 13.31 7.57
C LYS A 50 -3.78 12.82 7.03
N LEU A 51 -3.23 13.49 6.01
CA LEU A 51 -1.95 13.13 5.40
C LEU A 51 -0.75 13.36 6.32
N LYS A 52 -0.83 14.28 7.29
CA LYS A 52 0.25 14.48 8.30
C LYS A 52 0.58 13.19 9.06
N ASN A 53 -0.44 12.40 9.38
CA ASN A 53 -0.31 11.15 10.14
C ASN A 53 -0.58 9.94 9.23
N LEU A 54 -0.06 9.93 8.01
CA LEU A 54 -0.32 8.86 7.04
C LEU A 54 0.42 7.57 7.40
N GLY A 55 -0.29 6.43 7.35
CA GLY A 55 0.30 5.10 7.47
C GLY A 55 1.02 4.86 8.80
N CYS A 56 1.81 3.80 8.87
CA CYS A 56 2.68 3.50 10.02
C CYS A 56 4.01 2.96 9.52
N HIS A 57 5.08 3.20 10.27
CA HIS A 57 6.35 2.57 9.99
C HIS A 57 6.33 1.13 10.53
N LEU A 58 6.73 0.19 9.67
CA LEU A 58 6.94 -1.19 10.04
C LEU A 58 8.40 -1.37 10.47
N GLY A 59 8.62 -2.08 11.56
CA GLY A 59 9.93 -2.41 12.11
C GLY A 59 10.39 -3.81 11.70
N ASP A 60 11.34 -4.34 12.46
CA ASP A 60 11.92 -5.66 12.19
C ASP A 60 10.90 -6.80 12.37
N ASP A 61 11.01 -7.79 11.47
CA ASP A 61 10.07 -8.90 11.28
C ASP A 61 8.65 -8.50 10.86
N GLU A 62 8.42 -7.25 10.47
CA GLU A 62 7.12 -6.76 9.98
C GLU A 62 7.09 -6.63 8.45
N GLY A 63 5.90 -6.78 7.86
CA GLY A 63 5.68 -6.66 6.43
C GLY A 63 6.63 -7.54 5.62
N PHE A 64 7.26 -6.99 4.58
CA PHE A 64 8.14 -7.77 3.72
C PHE A 64 9.45 -8.21 4.39
N ASN A 65 9.75 -7.71 5.59
CA ASN A 65 10.87 -8.17 6.41
C ASN A 65 10.51 -9.39 7.28
N THR A 66 9.25 -9.87 7.26
CA THR A 66 8.87 -11.06 8.04
C THR A 66 9.57 -12.33 7.52
N PRO A 67 10.33 -13.04 8.40
CA PRO A 67 10.97 -14.31 8.04
C PRO A 67 9.95 -15.32 7.51
N VAL A 68 10.34 -16.11 6.49
CA VAL A 68 9.43 -17.05 5.81
C VAL A 68 8.78 -18.04 6.79
N GLY A 69 9.54 -18.52 7.78
CA GLY A 69 9.03 -19.46 8.80
C GLY A 69 8.01 -18.85 9.77
N ASN A 70 7.95 -17.52 9.89
CA ASN A 70 7.15 -16.83 10.92
C ASN A 70 5.98 -16.05 10.31
N ARG A 71 5.65 -16.29 9.03
CA ARG A 71 4.64 -15.51 8.31
C ARG A 71 3.23 -15.65 8.88
N ASP A 72 2.93 -16.77 9.54
CA ASP A 72 1.61 -17.02 10.13
C ASP A 72 1.59 -16.94 11.67
N GLU A 73 2.74 -16.65 12.30
CA GLU A 73 2.84 -16.44 13.74
C GLU A 73 2.61 -14.96 14.07
N GLY A 74 1.36 -14.62 14.38
CA GLY A 74 0.98 -13.27 14.80
C GLY A 74 1.61 -12.90 16.14
N GLN A 75 2.66 -12.08 16.13
CA GLN A 75 3.16 -11.43 17.34
C GLN A 75 2.27 -10.22 17.68
N HIS A 76 1.88 -10.10 18.97
CA HIS A 76 1.08 -8.98 19.43
C HIS A 76 1.71 -7.64 19.04
N GLY A 77 0.95 -6.83 18.32
CA GLY A 77 1.36 -5.48 17.91
C GLY A 77 2.30 -5.38 16.73
N LYS A 78 2.74 -6.51 16.17
CA LYS A 78 3.44 -6.54 14.88
C LYS A 78 2.47 -6.81 13.74
N VAL A 79 2.84 -6.33 12.55
CA VAL A 79 2.13 -6.62 11.29
C VAL A 79 2.98 -7.56 10.44
N PRO A 80 3.00 -8.88 10.74
CA PRO A 80 3.73 -9.83 9.92
C PRO A 80 3.09 -9.98 8.53
N MET A 81 3.91 -10.23 7.51
CA MET A 81 3.40 -10.61 6.20
C MET A 81 2.92 -12.06 6.23
N SER A 82 1.63 -12.23 6.53
CA SER A 82 0.95 -13.53 6.47
C SER A 82 0.47 -13.88 5.08
N TYR A 83 0.30 -15.18 4.82
CA TYR A 83 -0.31 -15.64 3.58
C TYR A 83 -1.73 -15.08 3.43
N LYS A 84 -2.47 -15.00 4.54
CA LYS A 84 -3.80 -14.37 4.60
C LYS A 84 -3.78 -12.90 4.17
N LEU A 85 -2.76 -12.14 4.55
CA LEU A 85 -2.60 -10.75 4.13
C LEU A 85 -2.33 -10.66 2.62
N LEU A 86 -1.48 -11.53 2.08
CA LEU A 86 -1.20 -11.59 0.64
C LEU A 86 -2.44 -11.94 -0.18
N VAL A 87 -3.22 -12.93 0.26
CA VAL A 87 -4.49 -13.31 -0.39
C VAL A 87 -5.45 -12.13 -0.41
N LYS A 88 -5.64 -11.44 0.72
CA LYS A 88 -6.50 -10.25 0.80
C LYS A 88 -6.04 -9.10 -0.11
N GLN A 89 -4.72 -8.93 -0.28
CA GLN A 89 -4.18 -7.95 -1.22
C GLN A 89 -4.48 -8.35 -2.67
N ALA A 90 -4.33 -9.63 -3.01
CA ALA A 90 -4.63 -10.15 -4.34
C ALA A 90 -6.12 -10.01 -4.68
N GLU A 91 -7.01 -10.43 -3.78
CA GLU A 91 -8.47 -10.28 -3.93
C GLU A 91 -8.86 -8.81 -4.15
N PHE A 92 -8.28 -7.90 -3.36
CA PHE A 92 -8.56 -6.48 -3.52
C PHE A 92 -8.04 -5.93 -4.85
N PHE A 93 -6.85 -6.34 -5.27
CA PHE A 93 -6.27 -5.92 -6.53
C PHE A 93 -7.10 -6.40 -7.73
N GLU A 94 -7.58 -7.65 -7.69
CA GLU A 94 -8.47 -8.21 -8.71
C GLU A 94 -9.80 -7.44 -8.79
N LEU A 95 -10.40 -7.11 -7.64
CA LEU A 95 -11.61 -6.29 -7.59
C LEU A 95 -11.38 -4.87 -8.11
N HIS A 96 -10.25 -4.25 -7.77
CA HIS A 96 -9.91 -2.89 -8.19
C HIS A 96 -9.66 -2.78 -9.69
N THR A 97 -9.04 -3.81 -10.27
CA THR A 97 -8.70 -3.86 -11.70
C THR A 97 -9.77 -4.51 -12.57
N ALA A 98 -10.91 -4.89 -11.97
CA ALA A 98 -12.04 -5.45 -12.70
C ALA A 98 -12.58 -4.43 -13.73
N GLY A 99 -12.43 -4.77 -15.01
CA GLY A 99 -12.87 -3.92 -16.13
C GLY A 99 -11.82 -2.96 -16.67
N PHE A 100 -10.57 -3.02 -16.20
CA PHE A 100 -9.47 -2.26 -16.78
C PHE A 100 -9.10 -2.79 -18.15
N ASP A 101 -8.77 -1.89 -19.08
CA ASP A 101 -8.11 -2.27 -20.33
C ASP A 101 -6.65 -2.67 -20.08
N VAL A 102 -5.96 -3.12 -21.13
CA VAL A 102 -4.57 -3.59 -21.03
C VAL A 102 -3.62 -2.48 -20.55
N LEU A 103 -3.81 -1.23 -20.96
CA LEU A 103 -2.94 -0.12 -20.57
C LEU A 103 -3.16 0.26 -19.11
N GLN A 104 -4.43 0.33 -18.68
CA GLN A 104 -4.83 0.58 -17.31
C GLN A 104 -4.36 -0.53 -16.37
N MET A 105 -4.45 -1.79 -16.79
CA MET A 105 -3.93 -2.93 -16.04
C MET A 105 -2.41 -2.82 -15.87
N ASN A 106 -1.68 -2.46 -16.93
CA ASN A 106 -0.22 -2.31 -16.87
C ASN A 106 0.19 -1.17 -15.93
N GLU A 107 -0.55 -0.06 -15.92
CA GLU A 107 -0.34 1.03 -14.97
C GLU A 107 -0.60 0.58 -13.54
N ALA A 108 -1.72 -0.11 -13.30
CA ALA A 108 -2.10 -0.62 -11.99
C ALA A 108 -1.05 -1.60 -11.43
N VAL A 109 -0.52 -2.50 -12.27
CA VAL A 109 0.56 -3.43 -11.87
C VAL A 109 1.85 -2.68 -11.52
N ARG A 110 2.25 -1.70 -12.34
CA ARG A 110 3.44 -0.87 -12.07
C ARG A 110 3.31 -0.09 -10.77
N GLN A 111 2.15 0.54 -10.56
CA GLN A 111 1.81 1.25 -9.32
C GLN A 111 1.83 0.31 -8.11
N PHE A 112 1.13 -0.83 -8.18
CA PHE A 112 1.07 -1.81 -7.09
C PHE A 112 2.46 -2.31 -6.70
N ARG A 113 3.34 -2.54 -7.67
CA ARG A 113 4.70 -2.99 -7.38
C ARG A 113 5.58 -1.90 -6.78
N ARG A 114 5.45 -0.65 -7.25
CA ARG A 114 6.25 0.48 -6.78
C ARG A 114 5.82 0.96 -5.39
N TYR A 115 4.52 1.08 -5.15
CA TYR A 115 3.95 1.72 -3.96
C TYR A 115 3.12 0.79 -3.06
N GLY A 116 2.80 -0.43 -3.52
CA GLY A 116 1.80 -1.28 -2.87
C GLY A 116 0.38 -0.81 -3.17
N MET A 117 -0.59 -1.24 -2.36
CA MET A 117 -1.97 -0.78 -2.50
C MET A 117 -2.12 0.64 -1.96
N LEU A 118 -2.54 1.57 -2.81
CA LEU A 118 -2.95 2.93 -2.40
C LEU A 118 -4.41 2.97 -1.89
N HIS A 119 -5.14 1.87 -2.07
CA HIS A 119 -6.47 1.69 -1.53
C HIS A 119 -6.44 0.69 -0.38
N PHE A 120 -7.37 0.87 0.55
CA PHE A 120 -7.47 0.03 1.74
C PHE A 120 -8.92 -0.35 1.93
N ASN A 121 -9.15 -1.63 2.22
CA ASN A 121 -10.42 -2.06 2.78
C ASN A 121 -10.45 -1.82 4.30
N GLU A 122 -11.63 -1.96 4.91
CA GLU A 122 -11.79 -1.76 6.36
C GLU A 122 -10.88 -2.67 7.19
N THR A 123 -10.56 -3.87 6.71
CA THR A 123 -9.69 -4.81 7.41
C THR A 123 -8.28 -4.24 7.55
N LEU A 124 -7.70 -3.74 6.46
CA LEU A 124 -6.36 -3.15 6.45
C LEU A 124 -6.33 -1.84 7.26
N ALA A 125 -7.40 -1.05 7.19
CA ALA A 125 -7.52 0.17 8.00
C ALA A 125 -7.46 -0.14 9.51
N LYS A 126 -8.16 -1.19 9.96
CA LYS A 126 -8.10 -1.66 11.37
C LYS A 126 -6.70 -2.12 11.77
N MET A 127 -5.97 -2.82 10.89
CA MET A 127 -4.60 -3.25 11.15
C MET A 127 -3.65 -2.05 11.33
N VAL A 128 -3.74 -1.05 10.46
CA VAL A 128 -2.93 0.17 10.56
C VAL A 128 -3.26 0.95 11.84
N GLN A 129 -4.54 1.06 12.21
CA GLN A 129 -4.96 1.72 13.45
C GLN A 129 -4.42 1.01 14.69
N ALA A 130 -4.52 -0.33 14.73
CA ALA A 130 -3.97 -1.13 15.82
C ALA A 130 -2.46 -0.92 15.95
N ARG A 131 -1.72 -0.89 14.83
CA ARG A 131 -0.28 -0.64 14.84
C ARG A 131 0.08 0.77 15.32
N LYS A 132 -0.69 1.77 14.89
CA LYS A 132 -0.52 3.17 15.31
C LYS A 132 -0.70 3.35 16.81
N ALA A 133 -1.71 2.68 17.39
CA ALA A 133 -1.98 2.72 18.82
C ALA A 133 -0.81 2.23 19.67
N ILE A 134 -0.01 1.30 19.13
CA ILE A 134 1.15 0.71 19.81
C ILE A 134 2.42 1.55 19.59
N SER A 135 2.50 2.28 18.47
CA SER A 135 3.63 3.18 18.18
C SER A 135 3.54 4.56 18.85
N LEU A 136 2.38 4.92 19.41
CA LEU A 136 2.26 6.14 20.20
C LEU A 136 2.95 5.88 21.55
N PRO A 137 4.05 6.59 21.88
CA PRO A 137 4.69 6.42 23.17
C PRO A 137 3.70 6.82 24.28
N GLU A 138 3.72 6.05 25.37
CA GLU A 138 2.96 6.29 26.60
C GLU A 138 3.48 7.51 27.40
N THR A 139 4.12 8.47 26.72
CA THR A 139 4.65 9.70 27.30
C THR A 139 4.27 10.88 26.42
N ALA A 140 3.01 11.31 26.59
CA ALA A 140 2.60 12.69 26.37
C ALA A 140 2.10 13.22 27.72
N GLU A 141 3.05 13.40 28.65
CA GLU A 141 2.92 14.33 29.78
C GLU A 141 3.72 15.59 29.45
#